data_AF-A0A7S1A6I4-F1
#
_entry.id   AF-A0A7S1A6I4-F1
#
_cell.length_a   1.000
_cell.length_b   1.000
_cell.length_c   1.000
_cell.angle_alpha   90.00
_cell.angle_beta   90.00
_cell.angle_gamma   90.00
#
_symmetry.space_group_name_H-M   'P 1'
#
loop_
_entity.id
_entity.type
_entity.pdbx_description
1 polymer ?
#
loop_
_entity_poly.entity_id
_entity_poly.type
_entity_poly.pdbx_seq_one_letter_code
_entity_poly.pdbx_strand_id
1 'polypeptide(L)'
;LEARLLAELNAAASASGTLRRVEESIAFILSTGAGSALGEEAGGTLLSVYVRDVLLVSEPLLSKVAQDEVRLWHLDALLRLLQHATALDPMESVVAKYRAPLSPDLEAELKGATPHLDLALLLSALRSFAVEHLREEFL
;
A
#
# COMPACT_ATOMS: atom_id res chain seq x y z
N LEU A 1 14.06 -9.36 -10.04
CA LEU A 1 12.74 -9.55 -9.40
C LEU A 1 12.00 -8.21 -9.30
N GLU A 2 12.54 -7.24 -8.55
CA GLU A 2 11.96 -5.91 -8.32
C GLU A 2 11.47 -5.17 -9.58
N ALA A 3 12.32 -4.96 -10.60
CA ALA A 3 11.91 -4.23 -11.82
C ALA A 3 10.79 -4.94 -12.62
N ARG A 4 10.70 -6.28 -12.54
CA ARG A 4 9.64 -7.07 -13.20
C ARG A 4 8.34 -7.01 -12.40
N LEU A 5 8.43 -7.06 -11.07
CA LEU A 5 7.28 -6.85 -10.18
C LEU A 5 6.68 -5.46 -10.40
N LEU A 6 7.50 -4.41 -10.41
CA LEU A 6 7.02 -3.03 -10.64
C LEU A 6 6.36 -2.87 -12.01
N ALA A 7 6.86 -3.53 -13.05
CA ALA A 7 6.26 -3.51 -14.38
C ALA A 7 4.88 -4.20 -14.44
N GLU A 8 4.69 -5.29 -13.68
CA GLU A 8 3.38 -5.98 -13.57
C GLU A 8 2.41 -5.27 -12.62
N LEU A 9 2.92 -4.60 -11.59
CA LEU A 9 2.15 -3.89 -10.56
C LEU A 9 1.82 -2.44 -10.93
N ASN A 10 2.08 -2.03 -12.18
CA ASN A 10 1.95 -0.66 -12.67
C ASN A 10 0.49 -0.15 -12.71
N ALA A 11 -0.49 -1.00 -12.42
CA ALA A 11 -1.87 -0.59 -12.14
C ALA A 11 -2.08 -0.51 -10.62
N ALA A 12 -2.29 0.69 -10.07
CA ALA A 12 -2.46 0.95 -8.64
C ALA A 12 -3.44 -0.03 -7.95
N ALA A 13 -4.57 -0.34 -8.60
CA ALA A 13 -5.56 -1.31 -8.10
C ALA A 13 -4.99 -2.74 -7.91
N SER A 14 -4.08 -3.16 -8.79
CA SER A 14 -3.42 -4.48 -8.70
C SER A 14 -2.36 -4.54 -7.60
N ALA A 15 -1.71 -3.41 -7.35
CA ALA A 15 -0.71 -3.27 -6.32
C ALA A 15 -1.36 -3.19 -4.92
N SER A 16 -2.48 -2.48 -4.76
CA SER A 16 -3.23 -2.40 -3.49
C SER A 16 -3.81 -3.76 -3.06
N GLY A 17 -4.36 -4.53 -4.00
CA GLY A 17 -4.84 -5.89 -3.71
C GLY A 17 -3.71 -6.82 -3.26
N THR A 18 -2.54 -6.70 -3.89
CA THR A 18 -1.35 -7.49 -3.52
C THR A 18 -0.79 -7.04 -2.17
N LEU A 19 -0.76 -5.74 -1.88
CA LEU A 19 -0.32 -5.17 -0.61
C LEU A 19 -1.14 -5.73 0.55
N ARG A 20 -2.46 -5.64 0.47
CA ARG A 20 -3.36 -6.13 1.51
C ARG A 20 -3.10 -7.61 1.85
N ARG A 21 -2.89 -8.45 0.83
CA ARG A 21 -2.62 -9.87 1.05
C ARG A 21 -1.26 -10.14 1.68
N VAL A 22 -0.25 -9.34 1.34
CA VAL A 22 1.06 -9.40 2.00
C VAL A 22 0.93 -9.00 3.47
N GLU A 23 0.17 -7.96 3.78
CA GLU A 23 -0.11 -7.52 5.16
C GLU A 23 -0.86 -8.59 5.96
N GLU A 24 -1.91 -9.20 5.38
CA GLU A 24 -2.66 -10.30 5.99
C GLU A 24 -1.77 -11.52 6.25
N SER A 25 -0.89 -11.86 5.30
CA SER A 25 0.08 -12.96 5.45
C SER A 25 1.07 -12.70 6.59
N ILE A 26 1.62 -11.49 6.67
CA ILE A 26 2.54 -11.09 7.75
C ILE A 26 1.81 -11.12 9.10
N ALA A 27 0.61 -10.54 9.19
CA ALA A 27 -0.19 -10.53 10.41
C ALA A 27 -0.49 -11.95 10.91
N PHE A 28 -0.85 -12.85 9.99
CA PHE A 28 -1.10 -14.24 10.34
C PHE A 28 0.17 -14.96 10.84
N ILE A 29 1.30 -14.80 10.14
CA ILE A 29 2.60 -15.39 10.56
C ILE A 29 3.00 -14.92 11.96
N LEU A 30 2.82 -13.62 12.25
CA LEU A 30 3.13 -13.05 13.55
C LEU A 30 2.16 -13.56 14.63
N SER A 31 0.86 -13.64 14.33
CA SER A 31 -0.17 -14.09 15.28
C SER A 31 -0.09 -15.58 15.61
N THR A 32 0.37 -16.40 14.66
CA THR A 32 0.46 -17.86 14.83
C THR A 32 1.77 -18.32 15.45
N GLY A 33 2.72 -17.41 15.69
CA GLY A 33 4.03 -17.69 16.24
C GLY A 33 4.82 -18.57 15.27
N ALA A 34 5.74 -17.97 14.51
CA ALA A 34 6.43 -18.51 13.33
C ALA A 34 7.24 -19.82 13.47
N GLY A 35 6.93 -20.74 14.40
CA GLY A 35 7.72 -21.95 14.66
C GLY A 35 6.98 -23.28 14.66
N SER A 36 5.66 -23.36 14.85
CA SER A 36 5.00 -24.69 15.03
C SER A 36 4.26 -25.24 13.81
N ALA A 37 3.75 -24.39 12.91
CA ALA A 37 2.92 -24.85 11.79
C ALA A 37 3.70 -25.06 10.46
N LEU A 38 4.86 -24.42 10.29
CA LEU A 38 5.52 -24.31 8.97
C LEU A 38 6.94 -24.92 8.92
N GLY A 39 7.48 -25.37 10.05
CA GLY A 39 8.82 -25.98 10.14
C GLY A 39 9.99 -25.00 9.92
N GLU A 40 11.23 -25.47 10.09
CA GLU A 40 12.45 -24.66 9.94
C GLU A 40 12.68 -24.13 8.50
N GLU A 41 12.06 -24.74 7.49
CA GLU A 41 12.16 -24.34 6.08
C GLU A 41 10.98 -23.47 5.60
N ALA A 42 10.10 -23.03 6.51
CA ALA A 42 8.92 -22.22 6.22
C ALA A 42 9.19 -21.06 5.25
N GLY A 43 10.33 -20.38 5.43
CA GLY A 43 10.73 -19.21 4.64
C GLY A 43 10.84 -19.49 3.14
N GLY A 44 11.15 -20.73 2.75
CA GLY A 44 11.24 -21.16 1.36
C GLY A 44 9.88 -21.35 0.69
N THR A 45 8.78 -21.38 1.42
CA THR A 45 7.43 -21.58 0.86
C THR A 45 7.04 -20.42 -0.05
N LEU A 46 6.46 -20.71 -1.21
CA LEU A 46 5.92 -19.69 -2.11
C LEU A 46 4.74 -18.97 -1.43
N LEU A 47 4.67 -17.65 -1.59
CA LEU A 47 3.57 -16.86 -1.04
C LEU A 47 2.21 -17.30 -1.62
N SER A 48 2.16 -17.63 -2.90
CA SER A 48 0.95 -18.14 -3.57
C SER A 48 0.44 -19.45 -2.94
N VAL A 49 1.35 -20.36 -2.63
CA VAL A 49 1.06 -21.64 -1.96
C VAL A 49 0.57 -21.37 -0.54
N TYR A 50 1.24 -20.49 0.19
CA TYR A 50 0.87 -20.13 1.55
C TYR A 50 -0.53 -19.49 1.64
N VAL A 51 -0.82 -18.51 0.77
CA VAL A 51 -2.11 -17.83 0.72
C VAL A 51 -3.25 -18.80 0.40
N ARG A 52 -3.01 -19.76 -0.50
CA ARG A 52 -4.01 -20.77 -0.87
C ARG A 52 -4.20 -21.83 0.20
N ASP A 53 -3.12 -22.40 0.71
CA ASP A 53 -3.16 -23.64 1.51
C ASP A 53 -3.22 -23.36 3.01
N VAL A 54 -2.75 -22.19 3.47
CA VAL A 54 -2.76 -21.79 4.89
C VAL A 54 -3.82 -20.73 5.17
N LEU A 55 -3.88 -19.66 4.36
CA LEU A 55 -4.89 -18.63 4.53
C LEU A 55 -6.24 -18.99 3.88
N LEU A 56 -6.30 -20.10 3.13
CA LEU A 56 -7.50 -20.59 2.45
C LEU A 56 -8.15 -19.56 1.50
N VAL A 57 -7.34 -18.65 0.95
CA VAL A 57 -7.79 -17.63 0.01
C VAL A 57 -7.73 -18.21 -1.41
N SER A 58 -8.88 -18.32 -2.06
CA SER A 58 -9.01 -18.93 -3.39
C SER A 58 -8.62 -18.00 -4.54
N GLU A 59 -8.57 -16.70 -4.30
CA GLU A 59 -8.19 -15.74 -5.31
C GLU A 59 -6.66 -15.77 -5.53
N PRO A 60 -6.17 -15.69 -6.77
CA PRO A 60 -4.73 -15.63 -7.04
C PRO A 60 -4.15 -14.25 -6.68
N LEU A 61 -2.82 -14.18 -6.46
CA LEU A 61 -2.10 -12.90 -6.40
C LEU A 61 -2.15 -12.23 -7.77
N LEU A 62 -2.20 -10.89 -7.86
CA LEU A 62 -2.45 -10.21 -9.13
C LEU A 62 -1.22 -10.18 -10.06
N SER A 63 -0.01 -10.33 -9.53
CA SER A 63 1.22 -10.46 -10.32
C SER A 63 1.62 -11.93 -10.49
N LYS A 64 1.94 -12.32 -11.73
CA LYS A 64 2.41 -13.67 -12.04
C LYS A 64 3.81 -13.92 -11.48
N VAL A 65 4.67 -12.90 -11.53
CA VAL A 65 5.98 -12.94 -10.89
C VAL A 65 5.84 -13.11 -9.36
N ALA A 66 4.85 -12.46 -8.74
CA ALA A 66 4.57 -12.66 -7.32
C ALA A 66 4.06 -14.09 -7.02
N GLN A 67 3.35 -14.74 -7.94
CA GLN A 67 2.92 -16.12 -7.75
C GLN A 67 4.06 -17.13 -7.84
N ASP A 68 4.97 -16.92 -8.79
CA ASP A 68 5.95 -17.93 -9.20
C ASP A 68 7.30 -17.78 -8.46
N GLU A 69 7.66 -16.55 -8.04
CA GLU A 69 9.01 -16.24 -7.56
C GLU A 69 9.06 -15.72 -6.11
N VAL A 70 7.94 -15.24 -5.54
CA VAL A 70 7.91 -14.69 -4.17
C VAL A 70 7.72 -15.80 -3.15
N ARG A 71 8.56 -15.78 -2.10
CA ARG A 71 8.55 -16.72 -0.98
C ARG A 71 8.36 -15.96 0.32
N LEU A 72 8.04 -16.67 1.40
CA LEU A 72 7.76 -16.05 2.71
C LEU A 72 8.92 -15.21 3.24
N TRP A 73 10.17 -15.57 2.96
CA TRP A 73 11.32 -14.76 3.35
C TRP A 73 11.40 -13.40 2.61
N HIS A 74 10.65 -13.22 1.52
CA HIS A 74 10.66 -11.98 0.74
C HIS A 74 9.59 -10.99 1.24
N LEU A 75 8.78 -11.34 2.24
CA LEU A 75 7.59 -10.58 2.61
C LEU A 75 7.89 -9.15 3.05
N ASP A 76 8.94 -8.93 3.84
CA ASP A 76 9.31 -7.59 4.30
C ASP A 76 9.77 -6.70 3.14
N ALA A 77 10.61 -7.24 2.25
CA ALA A 77 11.08 -6.52 1.06
C ALA A 77 9.94 -6.24 0.07
N LEU A 78 9.04 -7.21 -0.11
CA LEU A 78 7.86 -7.06 -0.97
C LEU A 78 6.88 -6.04 -0.38
N LEU A 79 6.67 -6.02 0.93
CA LEU A 79 5.82 -5.04 1.59
C LEU A 79 6.33 -3.62 1.35
N ARG A 80 7.64 -3.37 1.54
CA ARG A 80 8.24 -2.05 1.29
C ARG A 80 8.13 -1.63 -0.18
N LEU A 81 8.39 -2.57 -1.09
CA LEU A 81 8.26 -2.34 -2.54
C LEU A 81 6.82 -2.01 -2.91
N LEU A 82 5.85 -2.76 -2.38
CA LEU A 82 4.44 -2.51 -2.59
C LEU A 82 4.02 -1.18 -1.99
N GLN A 83 4.40 -0.86 -0.75
CA GLN A 83 4.10 0.45 -0.13
C GLN A 83 4.65 1.62 -0.94
N HIS A 84 5.82 1.45 -1.58
CA HIS A 84 6.38 2.45 -2.48
C HIS A 84 5.63 2.54 -3.81
N ALA A 85 5.27 1.39 -4.41
CA ALA A 85 4.55 1.31 -5.68
C ALA A 85 3.06 1.71 -5.55
N THR A 86 2.45 1.38 -4.41
CA THR A 86 1.13 1.79 -3.94
C THR A 86 1.25 3.04 -3.09
N ALA A 87 2.22 3.92 -3.35
CA ALA A 87 2.08 5.33 -2.99
C ALA A 87 0.89 5.90 -3.78
N LEU A 88 -0.29 5.39 -3.42
CA LEU A 88 -1.61 5.88 -3.74
C LEU A 88 -1.52 7.36 -3.47
N ASP A 89 -2.05 8.17 -4.39
CA ASP A 89 -2.26 9.56 -4.06
C ASP A 89 -3.00 9.58 -2.71
N PRO A 90 -2.39 10.13 -1.63
CA PRO A 90 -2.99 10.12 -0.29
C PRO A 90 -4.39 10.74 -0.30
N MET A 91 -4.67 11.58 -1.30
CA MET A 91 -5.96 12.23 -1.53
C MET A 91 -7.02 11.30 -2.12
N GLU A 92 -6.70 10.10 -2.62
CA GLU A 92 -7.71 9.13 -3.07
C GLU A 92 -8.67 8.74 -1.95
N SER A 93 -8.15 8.65 -0.73
CA SER A 93 -8.92 8.35 0.48
C SER A 93 -9.78 9.52 0.99
N VAL A 94 -9.54 10.74 0.49
CA VAL A 94 -10.24 11.96 0.92
C VAL A 94 -11.57 12.07 0.17
N VAL A 95 -12.66 12.46 0.83
CA VAL A 95 -13.97 12.62 0.18
C VAL A 95 -13.89 13.63 -0.98
N ALA A 96 -14.50 13.28 -2.12
CA ALA A 96 -14.41 14.06 -3.37
C ALA A 96 -14.77 15.55 -3.21
N LYS A 97 -15.67 15.90 -2.27
CA LYS A 97 -16.04 17.30 -1.97
C LYS A 97 -14.86 18.17 -1.51
N TYR A 98 -13.86 17.57 -0.87
CA TYR A 98 -12.64 18.26 -0.44
C TYR A 98 -11.53 18.25 -1.50
N ARG A 99 -11.74 17.55 -2.62
CA ARG A 99 -10.83 17.50 -3.78
C ARG A 99 -11.25 18.44 -4.90
N ALA A 100 -12.20 19.33 -4.65
CA ALA A 100 -12.63 20.32 -5.64
C ALA A 100 -11.44 21.23 -6.03
N PRO A 101 -11.30 21.57 -7.32
CA PRO A 101 -10.27 22.49 -7.75
C PRO A 101 -10.47 23.86 -7.08
N LEU A 102 -9.36 24.51 -6.72
CA LEU A 102 -9.38 25.88 -6.24
C LEU A 102 -9.87 26.82 -7.36
N SER A 103 -10.59 27.87 -6.98
CA SER A 103 -10.87 28.96 -7.91
C SER A 103 -9.56 29.67 -8.31
N PRO A 104 -9.48 30.26 -9.53
CA PRO A 104 -8.26 30.89 -10.03
C PRO A 104 -7.70 31.97 -9.09
N ASP A 105 -8.58 32.74 -8.45
CA ASP A 105 -8.20 33.83 -7.53
C ASP A 105 -7.48 33.29 -6.28
N LEU A 106 -8.06 32.26 -5.64
CA LEU A 106 -7.43 31.57 -4.50
C LEU A 106 -6.13 30.86 -4.89
N GLU A 107 -6.03 30.33 -6.09
CA GLU A 107 -4.80 29.70 -6.58
C GLU A 107 -3.66 30.74 -6.72
N ALA A 108 -3.98 31.94 -7.21
CA ALA A 108 -3.02 33.04 -7.30
C ALA A 108 -2.58 33.54 -5.92
N GLU A 109 -3.50 33.67 -4.96
CA GLU A 109 -3.17 34.02 -3.58
C GLU A 109 -2.26 32.98 -2.92
N LEU A 110 -2.54 31.68 -3.10
CA LEU A 110 -1.74 30.60 -2.52
C LEU A 110 -0.32 30.58 -3.11
N LYS A 111 -0.20 30.79 -4.43
CA LYS A 111 1.10 30.92 -5.12
C LYS A 111 1.89 32.12 -4.61
N GLY A 112 1.22 33.24 -4.32
CA GLY A 112 1.83 34.42 -3.72
C GLY A 112 2.28 34.21 -2.27
N ALA A 113 1.55 33.41 -1.49
CA ALA A 113 1.90 33.08 -0.10
C ALA A 113 3.00 32.02 0.03
N THR A 114 3.14 31.14 -0.97
CA THR A 114 4.12 30.04 -1.04
C THR A 114 5.54 30.40 -0.58
N PRO A 115 6.18 31.49 -1.06
CA PRO A 115 7.55 31.83 -0.65
C PRO A 115 7.70 32.23 0.83
N HIS A 116 6.59 32.48 1.52
CA HIS A 116 6.58 32.88 2.93
C HIS A 116 6.21 31.73 3.88
N LEU A 117 5.98 30.53 3.35
CA LEU A 117 5.53 29.36 4.09
C LEU A 117 6.59 28.26 4.06
N ASP A 118 6.79 27.57 5.18
CA ASP A 118 7.54 26.32 5.21
C ASP A 118 6.64 25.19 4.65
N LEU A 119 6.77 24.96 3.34
CA LEU A 119 5.98 23.94 2.65
C LEU A 119 6.26 22.52 3.15
N ALA A 120 7.48 22.23 3.60
CA ALA A 120 7.82 20.88 4.05
C ALA A 120 7.05 20.54 5.33
N LEU A 121 7.01 21.49 6.27
CA LEU A 121 6.24 21.34 7.51
C LEU A 121 4.72 21.38 7.22
N LEU A 122 4.28 22.36 6.43
CA LEU A 122 2.86 22.60 6.18
C LEU A 122 2.21 21.47 5.39
N LEU A 123 2.84 21.00 4.31
CA LEU A 123 2.29 19.91 3.50
C LEU A 123 2.26 18.59 4.26
N SER A 124 3.22 18.35 5.15
CA SER A 124 3.21 17.18 6.03
C SER A 124 1.99 17.22 6.96
N ALA A 125 1.80 18.34 7.69
CA ALA A 125 0.67 18.50 8.61
C ALA A 125 -0.70 18.46 7.88
N LEU A 126 -0.83 19.15 6.74
CA LEU A 126 -2.06 19.15 5.95
C LEU A 126 -2.38 17.78 5.36
N ARG A 127 -1.36 17.04 4.91
CA ARG A 127 -1.52 15.66 4.44
C ARG A 127 -2.08 14.78 5.55
N SER A 128 -1.46 14.79 6.74
CA SER A 128 -1.94 14.00 7.88
C SER A 128 -3.37 14.37 8.26
N PHE A 129 -3.67 15.66 8.36
CA PHE A 129 -5.03 16.12 8.66
C PHE A 129 -6.05 15.63 7.62
N ALA A 130 -5.75 15.77 6.33
CA ALA A 130 -6.65 15.35 5.26
C ALA A 130 -6.90 13.83 5.29
N VAL A 131 -5.83 13.05 5.49
CA VAL A 131 -5.86 11.60 5.60
C VAL A 131 -6.59 11.14 6.86
N GLU A 132 -6.48 11.83 7.99
CA GLU A 132 -7.08 11.36 9.24
C GLU A 132 -8.53 11.81 9.42
N HIS A 133 -8.89 12.99 8.91
CA HIS A 133 -10.15 13.65 9.25
C HIS A 133 -11.09 13.89 8.07
N LEU A 134 -10.64 13.73 6.82
CA LEU A 134 -11.46 13.98 5.63
C LEU A 134 -11.85 12.70 4.88
N ARG A 135 -11.87 11.57 5.58
CA ARG A 135 -12.28 10.24 5.10
C ARG A 135 -13.69 9.93 5.64
N GLU A 136 -14.70 10.06 4.78
CA GLU A 136 -16.12 9.72 4.99
C GLU A 136 -16.93 10.60 5.98
N GLU A 137 -18.19 10.87 5.60
CA GLU A 137 -19.24 11.36 6.51
C GLU A 137 -19.83 10.14 7.21
N PHE A 138 -19.76 10.08 8.54
CA PHE A 138 -20.59 9.14 9.29
C PHE A 138 -22.07 9.44 8.99
N LEU A 139 -22.74 8.54 8.27
CA LEU A 139 -24.20 8.42 8.19
C LEU A 139 -24.64 7.20 9.01
#